data_AF-A0A926AZ24-F1
#
_entry.id   AF-A0A926AZ24-F1
#
_cell.length_a   1.000
_cell.length_b   1.000
_cell.length_c   1.000
_cell.angle_alpha   90.00
_cell.angle_beta   90.00
_cell.angle_gamma   90.00
#
_symmetry.space_group_name_H-M   'P 1'
#
loop_
_entity.id
_entity.type
_entity.pdbx_description
1 polymer ?
#
loop_
_entity_poly.entity_id
_entity_poly.type
_entity_poly.pdbx_seq_one_letter_code
_entity_poly.pdbx_strand_id
1 'polypeptide(L)' 'MHFPNTVAIETSTGWWLEIATDEPYLYLFGPFDASEEAEHAVGKYIGDLTSEGWQVTSAKVTRLGP' A
#
# COMPACT_ATOMS: atom_id res chain seq x y z
N MET A 1 15.21 22.07 -32.08
CA MET A 1 15.54 22.04 -30.64
C MET A 1 14.31 21.61 -29.86
N HIS A 2 14.53 20.77 -28.85
CA HIS A 2 13.68 20.50 -27.69
C HIS A 2 12.33 19.78 -27.91
N PHE A 3 12.38 18.45 -27.80
CA PHE A 3 11.24 17.67 -27.30
C PHE A 3 11.11 17.99 -25.79
N PRO A 4 9.94 18.37 -25.25
CA PRO A 4 9.73 18.23 -23.83
C PRO A 4 9.63 16.73 -23.53
N ASN A 5 10.78 16.21 -23.14
CA ASN A 5 10.97 14.94 -22.47
C ASN A 5 10.21 14.95 -21.14
N THR A 6 9.96 13.75 -20.64
CA THR A 6 9.39 13.41 -19.32
C THR A 6 7.89 13.12 -19.37
N VAL A 7 7.57 11.89 -19.75
CA VAL A 7 6.53 11.15 -19.02
C VAL A 7 6.94 11.28 -17.56
N ALA A 8 6.23 12.11 -16.79
CA ALA A 8 6.35 12.05 -15.35
C ALA A 8 5.95 10.62 -15.00
N ILE A 9 6.95 9.79 -14.73
CA ILE A 9 6.72 8.62 -13.90
C ILE A 9 6.33 9.28 -12.59
N GLU A 10 5.03 9.47 -12.37
CA GLU A 10 4.50 9.94 -11.10
C GLU A 10 4.93 8.87 -10.10
N THR A 11 6.13 9.03 -9.55
CA THR A 11 6.59 8.27 -8.40
C THR A 11 5.55 8.59 -7.36
N SER A 12 4.58 7.70 -7.16
CA SER A 12 3.43 7.95 -6.30
C SER A 12 3.96 8.31 -4.92
N THR A 13 4.04 9.60 -4.61
CA THR A 13 4.56 10.13 -3.34
C THR A 13 3.50 9.99 -2.26
N GLY A 14 2.94 8.79 -2.14
CA GLY A 14 1.91 8.44 -1.19
C GLY A 14 2.42 7.44 -0.17
N TRP A 15 1.69 7.33 0.92
CA TRP A 15 1.87 6.26 1.89
C TRP A 15 1.12 5.02 1.41
N TRP A 16 1.72 3.86 1.59
CA TRP A 16 1.20 2.57 1.17
C TRP A 16 1.21 1.63 2.35
N LEU A 17 0.17 0.82 2.45
CA LEU A 17 0.06 -0.23 3.43
C LEU A 17 0.32 -1.58 2.73
N GLU A 18 1.44 -2.19 3.07
CA GLU A 18 1.83 -3.53 2.67
C GLU A 18 1.27 -4.53 3.69
N ILE A 19 0.44 -5.47 3.26
CA ILE A 19 -0.08 -6.55 4.12
C ILE A 19 0.32 -7.89 3.53
N ALA A 20 1.17 -8.61 4.27
CA ALA A 20 1.52 -9.98 3.98
C ALA A 20 0.55 -10.92 4.67
N THR A 21 0.13 -11.96 3.95
CA THR A 21 -0.74 -13.02 4.48
C THR A 21 0.06 -14.31 4.69
N ASP A 22 -0.58 -15.39 5.15
CA ASP A 22 0.04 -16.72 5.23
C ASP A 22 0.25 -17.37 3.86
N GLU A 23 -0.45 -16.84 2.85
CA GLU A 23 -0.30 -17.17 1.45
C GLU A 23 0.83 -16.34 0.80
N PRO A 24 1.37 -16.75 -0.36
CA PRO A 24 2.49 -16.08 -1.04
C PRO A 24 2.14 -14.70 -1.64
N TYR A 25 1.02 -14.10 -1.24
CA TYR A 25 0.52 -12.84 -1.76
C TYR A 25 0.82 -11.68 -0.80
N LEU A 26 1.29 -10.58 -1.40
CA LEU A 26 1.48 -9.28 -0.75
C LEU A 26 0.43 -8.31 -1.28
N TYR A 27 -0.41 -7.80 -0.39
CA TYR A 27 -1.43 -6.80 -0.71
C TYR A 27 -0.89 -5.39 -0.47
N LEU A 28 -1.12 -4.49 -1.43
CA LEU A 28 -0.70 -3.09 -1.36
C LEU A 28 -1.95 -2.21 -1.39
N PHE A 29 -2.21 -1.48 -0.31
CA PHE A 29 -3.32 -0.55 -0.20
C PHE A 29 -2.81 0.89 -0.18
N GLY A 30 -3.39 1.76 -1.01
CA GLY A 30 -2.97 3.15 -1.15
C GLY A 30 -3.21 3.70 -2.56
N PRO A 31 -2.60 4.84 -2.92
CA PRO A 31 -1.79 5.70 -2.05
C PRO A 31 -2.64 6.49 -1.05
N PHE A 32 -2.17 6.61 0.19
CA PHE A 32 -2.71 7.50 1.22
C PHE A 32 -1.93 8.82 1.26
N ASP A 33 -2.61 9.90 1.66
CA ASP A 33 -2.00 11.22 1.77
C ASP A 33 -1.07 11.33 2.99
N ALA A 34 -1.38 10.62 4.08
CA ALA A 34 -0.61 10.62 5.33
C ALA A 34 -0.34 9.21 5.88
N SER A 35 0.76 9.05 6.63
CA SER A 35 1.09 7.78 7.30
C SER A 35 0.02 7.40 8.32
N GLU A 36 -0.48 8.37 9.08
CA GLU A 36 -1.55 8.16 10.06
C GLU A 36 -2.81 7.61 9.39
N GLU A 37 -3.17 8.11 8.20
CA GLU A 37 -4.33 7.58 7.48
C GLU A 37 -4.13 6.11 7.10
N ALA A 38 -2.94 5.75 6.61
CA ALA A 38 -2.58 4.38 6.30
C ALA A 38 -2.62 3.49 7.57
N GLU A 39 -2.08 3.98 8.69
CA GLU A 39 -2.07 3.29 9.99
C GLU A 39 -3.48 3.07 10.55
N HIS A 40 -4.33 4.09 10.48
CA HIS A 40 -5.73 4.00 10.90
C HIS A 40 -6.52 3.02 10.01
N ALA A 41 -6.16 2.90 8.74
CA ALA A 41 -6.80 1.98 7.81
C ALA A 41 -6.33 0.51 7.99
N VAL A 42 -5.19 0.26 8.66
CA VAL A 42 -4.65 -1.09 8.89
C VAL A 42 -5.69 -2.03 9.46
N GLY A 43 -6.35 -1.64 10.56
CA GLY A 43 -7.30 -2.49 11.25
C GLY A 43 -8.49 -2.90 10.36
N LYS A 44 -8.91 -2.00 9.47
CA LYS A 44 -9.98 -2.27 8.50
C LYS A 44 -9.56 -3.36 7.51
N TYR A 45 -8.41 -3.19 6.85
CA TYR A 45 -7.94 -4.15 5.84
C TYR A 45 -7.55 -5.50 6.43
N ILE A 46 -6.94 -5.52 7.62
CA ILE A 46 -6.68 -6.77 8.35
C ILE A 46 -8.01 -7.47 8.68
N GLY A 47 -9.01 -6.71 9.12
CA GLY A 47 -10.34 -7.23 9.42
C GLY A 47 -11.02 -7.86 8.21
N ASP A 48 -10.98 -7.16 7.07
CA ASP A 48 -11.52 -7.66 5.80
C ASP A 48 -10.81 -8.96 5.37
N LEU A 49 -9.47 -8.97 5.32
CA LEU A 49 -8.68 -10.16 4.96
C LEU A 49 -8.94 -11.33 5.90
N THR A 50 -9.02 -11.08 7.20
CA THR A 50 -9.32 -12.12 8.20
C THR A 50 -10.74 -12.68 8.01
N SER A 51 -11.71 -11.83 7.68
CA SER A 51 -13.09 -12.26 7.40
C SER A 51 -13.20 -13.06 6.09
N GLU A 52 -12.33 -12.78 5.13
CA GLU A 52 -12.20 -13.53 3.88
C GLU A 52 -11.45 -14.86 4.07
N GLY A 53 -10.90 -15.12 5.27
CA GLY A 53 -10.23 -16.38 5.64
C GLY A 53 -8.71 -16.35 5.54
N TRP A 54 -8.10 -15.19 5.27
CA TRP A 54 -6.66 -15.01 5.19
C TRP A 54 -6.07 -14.70 6.56
N GLN A 55 -4.89 -15.24 6.88
CA GLN A 55 -4.18 -14.88 8.10
C GLN A 55 -3.14 -13.80 7.80
N VAL A 56 -3.27 -12.64 8.43
CA VAL A 56 -2.27 -11.57 8.28
C VAL A 56 -1.02 -11.93 9.09
N THR A 57 0.11 -12.04 8.40
CA THR A 57 1.43 -12.35 9.01
C THR A 57 2.24 -11.09 9.28
N SER A 58 2.04 -10.04 8.47
CA SER A 58 2.69 -8.74 8.66
C SER A 58 1.88 -7.61 8.02
N ALA A 59 1.92 -6.43 8.62
CA ALA A 59 1.38 -5.21 8.05
C ALA A 59 2.40 -4.08 8.26
N LYS A 60 2.70 -3.32 7.21
CA LYS A 60 3.72 -2.27 7.24
C LYS A 60 3.30 -1.08 6.40
N VAL A 61 3.40 0.11 6.98
CA VAL A 61 3.23 1.36 6.26
C VAL A 61 4.59 1.79 5.67
N THR A 62 4.62 2.07 4.37
CA THR A 62 5.81 2.47 3.61
C THR A 62 5.50 3.64 2.70
N ARG A 63 6.53 4.41 2.31
CA ARG A 63 6.40 5.43 1.25
C ARG A 63 6.79 4.89 -0.12
N LEU A 64 7.22 3.64 -0.18
CA LEU A 64 7.61 2.95 -1.40
C LEU A 64 6.38 2.18 -1.90
N GLY A 65 5.54 2.88 -2.67
CA GLY A 65 4.52 2.22 -3.48
C GLY A 65 5.13 1.48 -4.68
N PRO A 66 4.34 0.64 -5.34
CA PRO A 66 4.72 0.02 -6.60
C PRO A 66 4.88 1.05 -7.73
#